data_AF-A0A1H8HSA5-F1
#
_entry.id   AF-A0A1H8HSA5-F1
#
_cell.length_a   1.000
_cell.length_b   1.000
_cell.length_c   1.000
_cell.angle_alpha   90.00
_cell.angle_beta   90.00
_cell.angle_gamma   90.00
#
_symmetry.space_group_name_H-M   'P 1'
#
loop_
_entity.id
_entity.type
_entity.pdbx_description
1 polymer ?
#
loop_
_entity_poly.entity_id
_entity_poly.type
_entity_poly.pdbx_seq_one_letter_code
_entity_poly.pdbx_strand_id
1 'polypeptide(L)'
;MSAVDWLAAWAGPAGLRLWVMSGASVIEGPEHVADLATARTRWPDLPMLLAAPADPAGGASSRPVPCPAALRLDRVADGGPLWRVAAVSQSDPPGLLAGELAPIAGLLAAHPQFDGVALLTGPRSHWVRISAGEICHFHSFLTGELLALLSPEATEGEGFAEALGDALSRPHRAYGQLAHLPTEGGHARRAGLLIGLELAAAKPYWLGQQVAILDGVPQQASLAGLYAQGLSLQGAHVLQPDAQAGFVAGMYAAWKALDGRDTIF
;
A
#
# COMPACT_ATOMS: atom_id res chain seq x y z
N MET A 1 -21.72 23.74 9.67
CA MET A 1 -21.36 22.59 8.83
C MET A 1 -20.13 23.01 8.05
N SER A 2 -19.01 22.30 8.18
CA SER A 2 -17.84 22.52 7.32
C SER A 2 -18.25 22.31 5.86
N ALA A 3 -17.86 23.24 4.98
CA ALA A 3 -18.12 23.09 3.55
C ALA A 3 -17.31 21.89 3.03
N VAL A 4 -17.95 21.03 2.24
CA VAL A 4 -17.27 19.91 1.58
C VAL A 4 -16.55 20.44 0.34
N ASP A 5 -15.28 20.09 0.20
CA ASP A 5 -14.41 20.68 -0.81
C ASP A 5 -13.98 19.67 -1.89
N TRP A 6 -13.79 18.39 -1.54
CA TRP A 6 -13.30 17.36 -2.45
C TRP A 6 -13.55 15.92 -1.94
N LEU A 7 -13.26 14.93 -2.77
CA LEU A 7 -13.37 13.50 -2.47
C LEU A 7 -12.01 12.80 -2.62
N ALA A 8 -11.60 12.04 -1.62
CA ALA A 8 -10.52 11.06 -1.75
C ALA A 8 -11.13 9.69 -2.07
N ALA A 9 -10.57 8.97 -3.04
CA ALA A 9 -11.06 7.69 -3.49
C ALA A 9 -9.94 6.67 -3.60
N TRP A 10 -10.20 5.45 -3.13
CA TRP A 10 -9.37 4.28 -3.39
C TRP A 10 -10.18 3.24 -4.17
N ALA A 11 -9.65 2.75 -5.30
CA ALA A 11 -10.26 1.67 -6.07
C ALA A 11 -9.68 0.31 -5.67
N GLY A 12 -10.57 -0.66 -5.45
CA GLY A 12 -10.23 -2.03 -5.13
C GLY A 12 -11.05 -3.08 -5.88
N PRO A 13 -10.77 -4.37 -5.64
CA PRO A 13 -11.51 -5.47 -6.26
C PRO A 13 -13.01 -5.45 -5.95
N ALA A 14 -13.40 -4.90 -4.79
CA ALA A 14 -14.79 -4.84 -4.35
C ALA A 14 -15.53 -3.56 -4.79
N GLY A 15 -14.87 -2.62 -5.46
CA GLY A 15 -15.42 -1.31 -5.78
C GLY A 15 -14.57 -0.17 -5.21
N LEU A 16 -15.18 0.97 -4.92
CA LEU A 16 -14.50 2.15 -4.40
C LEU A 16 -14.69 2.29 -2.89
N ARG A 17 -13.68 2.82 -2.22
CA ARG A 17 -13.80 3.43 -0.88
C ARG A 17 -13.59 4.93 -1.01
N LEU A 18 -14.51 5.69 -0.44
CA LEU A 18 -14.56 7.15 -0.59
C LEU A 18 -14.54 7.85 0.77
N TRP A 19 -13.84 8.97 0.83
CA TRP A 19 -13.85 9.90 1.94
C TRP A 19 -14.28 11.27 1.43
N VAL A 20 -15.29 11.84 2.08
CA VAL A 20 -15.76 13.20 1.82
C VAL A 20 -14.93 14.15 2.67
N MET A 21 -14.28 15.12 2.01
CA MET A 21 -13.23 15.92 2.64
C MET A 21 -13.61 17.40 2.74
N SER A 22 -13.13 18.05 3.80
CA SER A 22 -13.08 19.51 3.96
C SER A 22 -11.68 19.89 4.41
N GLY A 23 -10.91 20.53 3.53
CA GLY A 23 -9.45 20.63 3.67
C GLY A 23 -8.81 19.27 3.98
N ALA A 24 -8.14 19.18 5.14
CA ALA A 24 -7.47 17.96 5.62
C ALA A 24 -8.41 16.97 6.36
N SER A 25 -9.63 17.39 6.67
CA SER A 25 -10.53 16.67 7.57
C SER A 25 -11.49 15.77 6.81
N VAL A 26 -11.68 14.55 7.29
CA VAL A 26 -12.73 13.64 6.83
C VAL A 26 -14.06 14.09 7.46
N ILE A 27 -15.05 14.40 6.63
CA ILE A 27 -16.40 14.76 7.05
C ILE A 27 -17.33 13.54 7.05
N GLU A 28 -17.17 12.66 6.06
CA GLU A 28 -17.91 11.40 5.93
C GLU A 28 -16.99 10.32 5.34
N GLY A 29 -17.18 9.07 5.77
CA GLY A 29 -16.48 7.90 5.25
C GLY A 29 -15.47 7.23 6.20
N PRO A 30 -14.82 6.12 5.78
CA PRO A 30 -14.89 5.56 4.43
C PRO A 30 -16.27 5.00 4.11
N GLU A 31 -16.84 5.41 2.99
CA GLU A 31 -18.04 4.81 2.41
C GLU A 31 -17.64 3.86 1.28
N HIS A 32 -18.31 2.71 1.19
CA HIS A 32 -18.12 1.78 0.09
C HIS A 32 -19.19 2.00 -0.98
N VAL A 33 -18.76 2.20 -2.24
CA VAL A 33 -19.65 2.31 -3.39
C VAL A 33 -19.18 1.38 -4.50
N ALA A 34 -20.11 0.93 -5.35
CA ALA A 34 -19.81 -0.05 -6.38
C ALA A 34 -18.79 0.47 -7.42
N ASP A 35 -18.95 1.71 -7.88
CA ASP A 35 -18.16 2.28 -8.97
C ASP A 35 -18.15 3.82 -8.99
N LEU A 36 -17.41 4.39 -9.95
CA LEU A 36 -17.30 5.84 -10.16
C LEU A 36 -18.63 6.48 -10.57
N ALA A 37 -19.50 5.76 -11.30
CA ALA A 37 -20.79 6.29 -11.74
C ALA A 37 -21.75 6.50 -10.54
N THR A 38 -21.75 5.55 -9.61
CA THR A 38 -22.49 5.63 -8.35
C THR A 38 -22.00 6.81 -7.51
N ALA A 39 -20.68 6.96 -7.38
CA ALA A 39 -20.08 8.10 -6.66
C ALA A 39 -20.51 9.46 -7.25
N ARG A 40 -20.47 9.59 -8.58
CA ARG A 40 -20.85 10.82 -9.30
C ARG A 40 -22.33 11.14 -9.22
N THR A 41 -23.20 10.16 -9.04
CA THR A 41 -24.63 10.42 -8.84
C THR A 41 -24.88 11.17 -7.54
N ARG A 42 -24.10 10.87 -6.50
CA ARG A 42 -24.22 11.51 -5.18
C ARG A 42 -23.44 12.82 -5.07
N TRP A 43 -22.27 12.90 -5.71
CA TRP A 43 -21.40 14.08 -5.70
C TRP A 43 -20.92 14.44 -7.12
N PRO A 44 -21.79 15.01 -7.98
CA PRO A 44 -21.49 15.24 -9.39
C PRO A 44 -20.39 16.29 -9.63
N ASP A 45 -20.37 17.35 -8.82
CA ASP A 45 -19.54 18.53 -9.05
C ASP A 45 -18.26 18.56 -8.19
N LEU A 46 -18.10 17.62 -7.26
CA LEU A 46 -16.95 17.61 -6.36
C LEU A 46 -15.70 17.03 -7.05
N PRO A 47 -14.55 17.72 -6.97
CA PRO A 47 -13.27 17.17 -7.35
C PRO A 47 -12.97 15.84 -6.65
N MET A 48 -12.59 14.83 -7.42
CA MET A 48 -12.26 13.50 -6.91
C MET A 48 -10.83 13.13 -7.26
N LEU A 49 -10.06 12.75 -6.25
CA LEU A 49 -8.72 12.21 -6.40
C LEU A 49 -8.79 10.69 -6.20
N LEU A 50 -8.39 9.93 -7.21
CA LEU A 50 -8.49 8.49 -7.25
C LEU A 50 -7.11 7.83 -7.20
N ALA A 51 -6.85 7.14 -6.10
CA ALA A 51 -5.79 6.14 -5.99
C ALA A 51 -6.33 4.80 -6.49
N ALA A 52 -5.80 4.29 -7.59
CA ALA A 52 -6.19 3.00 -8.13
C ALA A 52 -4.94 2.15 -8.37
N PRO A 53 -5.05 0.81 -8.28
CA PRO A 53 -3.97 -0.08 -8.70
C PRO A 53 -3.45 0.31 -10.07
N ALA A 54 -2.16 0.08 -10.28
CA ALA A 54 -1.55 0.40 -11.56
C ALA A 54 -2.17 -0.50 -12.64
N ASP A 55 -2.75 0.12 -13.66
CA ASP A 55 -3.26 -0.58 -14.84
C ASP A 55 -2.39 -0.17 -16.03
N PRO A 56 -1.54 -1.07 -16.55
CA PRO A 56 -0.70 -0.81 -17.72
C PRO A 56 -1.51 -0.40 -18.97
N ALA A 57 -2.77 -0.85 -19.08
CA ALA A 57 -3.66 -0.50 -20.18
C ALA A 57 -4.49 0.78 -19.90
N GLY A 58 -4.58 1.19 -18.63
CA GLY A 58 -5.51 2.21 -18.15
C GLY A 58 -5.03 3.66 -18.27
N GLY A 59 -3.99 3.92 -19.06
CA GLY A 59 -3.58 5.27 -19.48
C GLY A 59 -3.01 6.20 -18.40
N ALA A 60 -2.76 5.72 -17.18
CA ALA A 60 -2.06 6.51 -16.17
C ALA A 60 -0.59 6.71 -16.60
N SER A 61 -0.10 7.94 -16.56
CA SER A 61 1.32 8.18 -16.84
C SER A 61 2.18 7.53 -15.76
N SER A 62 3.41 7.15 -16.12
CA SER A 62 4.39 6.67 -15.15
C SER A 62 5.65 7.52 -15.18
N ARG A 63 6.34 7.58 -14.03
CA ARG A 63 7.71 8.12 -13.93
C ARG A 63 8.67 7.04 -13.43
N PRO A 64 9.87 6.93 -13.99
CA PRO A 64 10.85 5.97 -13.52
C PRO A 64 11.42 6.37 -12.16
N VAL A 65 11.79 5.37 -11.34
CA VAL A 65 12.65 5.57 -10.17
C VAL A 65 14.10 5.83 -10.59
N PRO A 66 14.90 6.61 -9.81
CA PRO A 66 14.50 7.32 -8.59
C PRO A 66 13.62 8.54 -8.91
N CYS A 67 12.65 8.84 -8.03
CA CYS A 67 11.78 10.00 -8.20
C CYS A 67 11.20 10.50 -6.86
N PRO A 68 10.75 11.76 -6.76
CA PRO A 68 10.07 12.27 -5.57
C PRO A 68 8.86 11.43 -5.18
N ALA A 69 8.69 11.12 -3.90
CA ALA A 69 7.57 10.32 -3.41
C ALA A 69 6.22 11.07 -3.40
N ALA A 70 6.25 12.40 -3.55
CA ALA A 70 5.05 13.22 -3.69
C ALA A 70 4.18 12.74 -4.87
N LEU A 71 2.87 12.61 -4.65
CA LEU A 71 1.95 12.10 -5.67
C LEU A 71 1.88 13.07 -6.86
N ARG A 72 1.90 12.50 -8.07
CA ARG A 72 1.50 13.20 -9.29
C ARG A 72 0.07 12.81 -9.63
N LEU A 73 -0.69 13.77 -10.13
CA LEU A 73 -2.09 13.61 -10.50
C LEU A 73 -2.25 13.83 -11.99
N ASP A 74 -2.87 12.87 -12.66
CA ASP A 74 -3.25 12.95 -14.07
C ASP A 74 -4.75 13.23 -14.16
N ARG A 75 -5.13 14.26 -14.93
CA ARG A 75 -6.55 14.56 -15.18
C ARG A 75 -7.14 13.47 -16.07
N VAL A 76 -8.26 12.89 -15.64
CA VAL A 76 -8.99 11.88 -16.42
C VAL A 76 -9.94 12.60 -17.39
N ALA A 77 -9.86 12.28 -18.68
CA ALA A 77 -10.66 12.88 -19.73
C ALA A 77 -12.05 12.23 -19.85
N ASP A 78 -12.84 12.28 -18.77
CA ASP A 78 -14.17 11.66 -18.68
C ASP A 78 -15.31 12.66 -18.46
N GLY A 79 -15.04 13.94 -18.72
CA GLY A 79 -16.01 15.04 -18.57
C GLY A 79 -16.24 15.51 -17.13
N GLY A 80 -15.63 14.89 -16.11
CA GLY A 80 -15.76 15.28 -14.71
C GLY A 80 -14.49 15.84 -14.09
N PRO A 81 -14.57 16.34 -12.84
CA PRO A 81 -13.41 16.76 -12.06
C PRO A 81 -12.74 15.54 -11.40
N LEU A 82 -12.21 14.62 -12.21
CA LEU A 82 -11.50 13.42 -11.73
C LEU A 82 -10.00 13.48 -12.04
N TRP A 83 -9.19 13.20 -11.03
CA TRP A 83 -7.75 13.04 -11.13
C TRP A 83 -7.34 11.66 -10.63
N ARG A 84 -6.43 11.01 -11.34
CA ARG A 84 -5.87 9.72 -10.94
C ARG A 84 -4.43 9.89 -10.46
N VAL A 85 -4.06 9.16 -9.42
CA VAL A 85 -2.65 9.06 -8.99
C VAL A 85 -1.84 8.41 -10.11
N ALA A 86 -0.85 9.13 -10.63
CA ALA A 86 0.09 8.65 -11.63
C ALA A 86 1.04 7.62 -11.03
N ALA A 87 1.47 6.68 -11.87
CA ALA A 87 2.28 5.55 -11.43
C ALA A 87 3.77 5.89 -11.29
N VAL A 88 4.48 5.06 -10.54
CA VAL A 88 5.95 5.01 -10.45
C VAL A 88 6.40 3.66 -11.00
N SER A 89 7.33 3.68 -11.95
CA SER A 89 7.82 2.50 -12.65
C SER A 89 9.29 2.22 -12.33
N GLN A 90 9.67 0.94 -12.38
CA GLN A 90 11.05 0.49 -12.33
C GLN A 90 11.30 -0.50 -13.47
N SER A 91 12.49 -0.46 -14.06
CA SER A 91 12.87 -1.36 -15.17
C SER A 91 13.44 -2.69 -14.70
N ASP A 92 14.19 -2.71 -13.58
CA ASP A 92 14.86 -3.91 -13.08
C ASP A 92 14.84 -4.01 -11.54
N PRO A 93 14.25 -5.07 -10.96
CA PRO A 93 13.22 -5.88 -11.61
C PRO A 93 12.06 -4.99 -12.07
N PRO A 94 11.35 -5.37 -13.14
CA PRO A 94 10.25 -4.58 -13.66
C PRO A 94 9.13 -4.48 -12.62
N GLY A 95 8.63 -3.27 -12.41
CA GLY A 95 7.59 -3.02 -11.42
C GLY A 95 6.85 -1.71 -11.67
N LEU A 96 5.62 -1.64 -11.16
CA LEU A 96 4.75 -0.48 -11.31
C LEU A 96 3.91 -0.33 -10.03
N LEU A 97 3.94 0.86 -9.43
CA LEU A 97 3.17 1.23 -8.22
C LEU A 97 2.29 2.43 -8.56
N ALA A 98 1.04 2.47 -8.10
CA ALA A 98 0.17 3.64 -8.32
C ALA A 98 -0.64 3.97 -7.06
N GLY A 99 -1.77 3.31 -6.83
CA GLY A 99 -2.63 3.57 -5.67
C GLY A 99 -1.92 3.36 -4.33
N GLU A 100 -0.94 2.47 -4.31
CA GLU A 100 -0.09 2.14 -3.16
C GLU A 100 0.88 3.28 -2.80
N LEU A 101 1.02 4.31 -3.65
CA LEU A 101 1.84 5.48 -3.37
C LEU A 101 1.21 6.41 -2.33
N ALA A 102 -0.13 6.41 -2.19
CA ALA A 102 -0.82 7.33 -1.29
C ALA A 102 -0.41 7.15 0.19
N PRO A 103 -0.34 5.92 0.74
CA PRO A 103 0.22 5.71 2.08
C PRO A 103 1.67 6.19 2.23
N ILE A 104 2.53 6.06 1.20
CA ILE A 104 3.93 6.56 1.26
C ILE A 104 3.95 8.09 1.33
N ALA A 105 3.13 8.76 0.52
CA ALA A 105 3.00 10.21 0.60
C ALA A 105 2.49 10.66 1.98
N GLY A 106 1.57 9.91 2.58
CA GLY A 106 1.11 10.14 3.95
C GLY A 106 2.19 9.96 5.00
N LEU A 107 2.99 8.89 4.88
CA LEU A 107 4.16 8.66 5.73
C LEU A 107 5.11 9.86 5.71
N LEU A 108 5.42 10.39 4.52
CA LEU A 108 6.32 11.54 4.38
C LEU A 108 5.67 12.88 4.78
N ALA A 109 4.34 12.99 4.72
CA ALA A 109 3.63 14.15 5.28
C ALA A 109 3.75 14.18 6.81
N ALA A 110 3.64 13.02 7.46
CA ALA A 110 3.79 12.88 8.92
C ALA A 110 5.25 12.89 9.38
N HIS A 111 6.15 12.32 8.58
CA HIS A 111 7.58 12.17 8.86
C HIS A 111 8.42 12.66 7.67
N PRO A 112 8.58 13.98 7.47
CA PRO A 112 9.28 14.54 6.30
C PRO A 112 10.75 14.12 6.17
N GLN A 113 11.37 13.70 7.27
CA GLN A 113 12.75 13.23 7.34
C GLN A 113 12.87 11.70 7.34
N PHE A 114 11.79 10.97 7.06
CA PHE A 114 11.84 9.52 6.99
C PHE A 114 12.87 9.07 5.94
N ASP A 115 13.85 8.31 6.42
CA ASP A 115 14.84 7.63 5.62
C ASP A 115 14.86 6.17 6.06
N GLY A 116 14.39 5.29 5.19
CA GLY A 116 14.18 3.90 5.55
C GLY A 116 13.53 3.12 4.41
N VAL A 117 12.75 2.10 4.75
CA VAL A 117 12.00 1.30 3.79
C VAL A 117 10.52 1.31 4.16
N ALA A 118 9.67 1.62 3.18
CA ALA A 118 8.23 1.42 3.29
C ALA A 118 7.90 0.03 2.77
N LEU A 119 7.38 -0.85 3.63
CA LEU A 119 6.78 -2.12 3.25
C LEU A 119 5.29 -1.88 3.00
N LEU A 120 4.91 -1.83 1.72
CA LEU A 120 3.51 -1.87 1.31
C LEU A 120 3.04 -3.32 1.39
N THR A 121 2.06 -3.63 2.22
CA THR A 121 1.39 -4.94 2.24
C THR A 121 0.20 -4.94 1.29
N GLY A 122 -0.17 -6.13 0.80
CA GLY A 122 -1.27 -6.29 -0.15
C GLY A 122 -1.15 -7.62 -0.88
N PRO A 123 -1.97 -7.86 -1.93
CA PRO A 123 -1.80 -9.02 -2.81
C PRO A 123 -0.36 -9.14 -3.31
N ARG A 124 0.24 -8.00 -3.66
CA ARG A 124 1.67 -7.86 -3.84
C ARG A 124 2.21 -7.02 -2.69
N SER A 125 3.22 -7.54 -2.01
CA SER A 125 3.99 -6.73 -1.08
C SER A 125 5.09 -6.00 -1.85
N HIS A 126 5.41 -4.79 -1.42
CA HIS A 126 6.47 -3.99 -2.03
C HIS A 126 7.38 -3.41 -0.96
N TRP A 127 8.67 -3.70 -1.06
CA TRP A 127 9.72 -3.09 -0.24
C TRP A 127 10.27 -1.89 -0.98
N VAL A 128 9.88 -0.69 -0.55
CA VAL A 128 10.19 0.57 -1.23
C VAL A 128 11.25 1.34 -0.45
N ARG A 129 12.44 1.51 -1.03
CA ARG A 129 13.51 2.30 -0.42
C ARG A 129 13.19 3.79 -0.55
N ILE A 130 13.12 4.49 0.58
CA ILE A 130 12.88 5.93 0.66
C ILE A 130 14.10 6.63 1.23
N SER A 131 14.59 7.66 0.55
CA SER A 131 15.66 8.53 1.05
C SER A 131 15.48 9.94 0.50
N ALA A 132 15.74 10.97 1.33
CA ALA A 132 15.60 12.38 0.96
C ALA A 132 14.24 12.75 0.31
N GLY A 133 13.15 12.09 0.72
CA GLY A 133 11.81 12.31 0.15
C GLY A 133 11.59 11.69 -1.23
N GLU A 134 12.52 10.85 -1.70
CA GLU A 134 12.44 10.14 -2.98
C GLU A 134 12.22 8.64 -2.79
N ILE A 135 11.47 8.06 -3.72
CA ILE A 135 11.46 6.62 -3.96
C ILE A 135 12.70 6.29 -4.79
N CYS A 136 13.65 5.58 -4.19
CA CYS A 136 14.91 5.24 -4.86
C CYS A 136 14.76 4.03 -5.78
N HIS A 137 14.14 2.97 -5.27
CA HIS A 137 13.86 1.71 -5.95
C HIS A 137 12.90 0.86 -5.09
N PHE A 138 12.36 -0.22 -5.65
CA PHE A 138 11.52 -1.15 -4.91
C PHE A 138 11.64 -2.60 -5.38
N HIS A 139 11.25 -3.55 -4.52
CA HIS A 139 11.14 -4.96 -4.88
C HIS A 139 9.78 -5.50 -4.48
N SER A 140 9.19 -6.33 -5.34
CA SER A 140 7.83 -6.84 -5.14
C SER A 140 7.82 -8.34 -4.91
N PHE A 141 6.91 -8.83 -4.06
CA PHE A 141 6.71 -10.25 -3.81
C PHE A 141 5.23 -10.61 -3.94
N LEU A 142 4.96 -11.88 -4.28
CA LEU A 142 3.61 -12.43 -4.44
C LEU A 142 3.08 -13.05 -3.14
N THR A 143 3.68 -12.75 -1.99
CA THR A 143 3.37 -13.44 -0.73
C THR A 143 1.92 -13.24 -0.31
N GLY A 144 1.35 -12.05 -0.52
CA GLY A 144 -0.07 -11.81 -0.25
C GLY A 144 -1.01 -12.64 -1.13
N GLU A 145 -0.76 -12.67 -2.45
CA GLU A 145 -1.50 -13.51 -3.41
C GLU A 145 -1.39 -15.01 -3.04
N LEU A 146 -0.18 -15.47 -2.70
CA LEU A 146 0.06 -16.86 -2.28
C LEU A 146 -0.61 -17.19 -0.94
N LEU A 147 -0.63 -16.25 0.00
CA LEU A 147 -1.34 -16.41 1.28
C LEU A 147 -2.84 -16.50 1.05
N ALA A 148 -3.41 -15.60 0.25
CA ALA A 148 -4.85 -15.63 -0.07
C ALA A 148 -5.24 -16.97 -0.73
N LEU A 149 -4.38 -17.52 -1.58
CA LEU A 149 -4.61 -18.80 -2.26
C LEU A 149 -4.45 -20.01 -1.33
N LEU A 150 -3.37 -20.07 -0.55
CA LEU A 150 -2.98 -21.26 0.21
C LEU A 150 -3.48 -21.25 1.66
N SER A 151 -3.82 -20.08 2.20
CA SER A 151 -4.19 -19.89 3.59
C SER A 151 -5.06 -18.64 3.78
N PRO A 152 -6.32 -18.65 3.32
CA PRO A 152 -7.23 -17.50 3.45
C PRO A 152 -7.46 -17.04 4.90
N GLU A 153 -7.28 -17.94 5.87
CA GLU A 153 -7.35 -17.67 7.32
C GLU A 153 -5.96 -17.45 7.95
N ALA A 154 -5.00 -16.88 7.20
CA ALA A 154 -3.65 -16.61 7.71
C ALA A 154 -3.67 -15.81 9.02
N THR A 155 -2.85 -16.24 9.99
CA THR A 155 -2.85 -15.71 11.36
C THR A 155 -1.49 -15.90 12.03
N GLU A 156 -1.25 -15.20 13.15
CA GLU A 156 -0.04 -15.29 13.98
C GLU A 156 -0.10 -16.41 15.05
N GLY A 157 -1.02 -17.36 14.89
CA GLY A 157 -1.27 -18.44 15.85
C GLY A 157 -0.13 -19.47 16.01
N GLU A 158 -0.48 -20.61 16.59
CA GLU A 158 0.49 -21.65 16.94
C GLU A 158 1.36 -22.10 15.76
N GLY A 159 2.68 -22.08 15.97
CA GLY A 159 3.68 -22.47 14.97
C GLY A 159 4.04 -21.38 13.94
N PHE A 160 3.42 -20.19 13.97
CA PHE A 160 3.81 -19.08 13.09
C PHE A 160 5.28 -18.69 13.25
N ALA A 161 5.71 -18.36 14.47
CA ALA A 161 7.06 -17.87 14.75
C ALA A 161 8.15 -18.92 14.46
N GLU A 162 7.88 -20.19 14.78
CA GLU A 162 8.79 -21.31 14.47
C GLU A 162 8.96 -21.46 12.95
N ALA A 163 7.86 -21.54 12.21
CA ALA A 163 7.87 -21.68 10.77
C ALA A 163 8.54 -20.49 10.07
N LEU A 164 8.29 -19.27 10.56
CA LEU A 164 8.93 -18.06 10.07
C LEU A 164 10.44 -18.09 10.28
N GLY A 165 10.90 -18.43 11.49
CA GLY A 165 12.32 -18.53 11.81
C GLY A 165 13.03 -19.59 10.98
N ASP A 166 12.38 -20.74 10.75
CA ASP A 166 12.91 -21.82 9.90
C ASP A 166 13.03 -21.40 8.45
N ALA A 167 11.98 -20.77 7.89
CA ALA A 167 12.01 -20.28 6.51
C ALA A 167 13.03 -19.15 6.32
N LEU A 168 13.14 -18.25 7.30
CA LEU A 168 14.11 -17.17 7.29
C LEU A 168 15.57 -17.68 7.28
N SER A 169 15.83 -18.74 8.04
CA SER A 169 17.15 -19.32 8.22
C SER A 169 17.53 -20.29 7.10
N ARG A 170 16.55 -21.02 6.55
CA ARG A 170 16.73 -22.08 5.55
C ARG A 170 15.70 -21.95 4.42
N PRO A 171 15.71 -20.85 3.65
CA PRO A 171 14.67 -20.57 2.65
C PRO A 171 14.56 -21.66 1.57
N HIS A 172 15.68 -22.30 1.21
CA HIS A 172 15.72 -23.43 0.28
C HIS A 172 14.88 -24.65 0.71
N ARG A 173 14.51 -24.79 1.99
CA ARG A 173 13.66 -25.89 2.49
C ARG A 173 12.19 -25.52 2.61
N ALA A 174 11.88 -24.24 2.82
CA ALA A 174 10.55 -23.80 3.19
C ALA A 174 9.48 -24.10 2.13
N TYR A 175 9.83 -24.02 0.84
CA TYR A 175 8.89 -24.32 -0.23
C TYR A 175 8.40 -25.79 -0.18
N GLY A 176 9.30 -26.74 0.08
CA GLY A 176 8.92 -28.14 0.26
C GLY A 176 8.07 -28.40 1.51
N GLN A 177 8.29 -27.63 2.58
CA GLN A 177 7.50 -27.75 3.81
C GLN A 177 6.02 -27.37 3.60
N LEU A 178 5.73 -26.47 2.67
CA LEU A 178 4.34 -26.10 2.34
C LEU A 178 3.50 -27.33 1.91
N ALA A 179 4.11 -28.30 1.23
CA ALA A 179 3.43 -29.50 0.73
C ALA A 179 3.02 -30.49 1.83
N HIS A 180 3.57 -30.37 3.04
CA HIS A 180 3.31 -31.27 4.15
C HIS A 180 2.33 -30.70 5.19
N LEU A 181 1.88 -29.46 5.00
CA LEU A 181 0.89 -28.85 5.87
C LEU A 181 -0.53 -29.31 5.47
N PRO A 182 -1.39 -29.67 6.44
CA PRO A 182 -2.75 -30.12 6.14
C PRO A 182 -3.54 -29.00 5.47
N THR A 183 -4.41 -29.33 4.51
CA THR A 183 -5.22 -28.34 3.80
C THR A 183 -6.17 -27.60 4.75
N GLU A 184 -6.78 -28.33 5.68
CA GLU A 184 -7.57 -27.74 6.77
C GLU A 184 -6.68 -27.54 8.00
N GLY A 185 -6.57 -26.28 8.47
CA GLY A 185 -5.69 -25.91 9.58
C GLY A 185 -4.24 -25.66 9.17
N GLY A 186 -3.37 -25.31 10.12
CA GLY A 186 -1.97 -24.96 9.84
C GLY A 186 -1.78 -23.59 9.16
N HIS A 187 -2.81 -22.74 9.18
CA HIS A 187 -2.79 -21.39 8.61
C HIS A 187 -1.64 -20.52 9.15
N ALA A 188 -1.41 -20.60 10.47
CA ALA A 188 -0.30 -19.92 11.12
C ALA A 188 1.07 -20.39 10.62
N ARG A 189 1.29 -21.70 10.51
CA ARG A 189 2.53 -22.26 9.96
C ARG A 189 2.73 -21.88 8.48
N ARG A 190 1.68 -21.95 7.65
CA ARG A 190 1.73 -21.50 6.24
C ARG A 190 2.11 -20.02 6.14
N ALA A 191 1.47 -19.18 6.95
CA ALA A 191 1.78 -17.77 7.04
C ALA A 191 3.24 -17.52 7.43
N GLY A 192 3.72 -18.21 8.47
CA GLY A 192 5.11 -18.15 8.90
C GLY A 192 6.08 -18.53 7.80
N LEU A 193 5.86 -19.65 7.10
CA LEU A 193 6.73 -20.09 6.00
C LEU A 193 6.80 -19.09 4.86
N LEU A 194 5.65 -18.60 4.39
CA LEU A 194 5.58 -17.70 3.23
C LEU A 194 6.18 -16.32 3.57
N ILE A 195 5.85 -15.76 4.74
CA ILE A 195 6.44 -14.49 5.18
C ILE A 195 7.93 -14.65 5.48
N GLY A 196 8.35 -15.74 6.10
CA GLY A 196 9.76 -16.01 6.38
C GLY A 196 10.61 -16.17 5.10
N LEU A 197 10.05 -16.77 4.05
CA LEU A 197 10.66 -16.82 2.71
C LEU A 197 10.88 -15.42 2.14
N GLU A 198 9.86 -14.56 2.20
CA GLU A 198 9.99 -13.18 1.74
C GLU A 198 10.98 -12.40 2.59
N LEU A 199 10.89 -12.46 3.92
CA LEU A 199 11.81 -11.77 4.81
C LEU A 199 13.26 -12.22 4.57
N ALA A 200 13.51 -13.50 4.22
CA ALA A 200 14.85 -13.97 3.85
C ALA A 200 15.36 -13.28 2.59
N ALA A 201 14.52 -13.18 1.55
CA ALA A 201 14.86 -12.56 0.29
C ALA A 201 14.98 -11.04 0.39
N ALA A 202 14.15 -10.41 1.22
CA ALA A 202 14.10 -8.97 1.45
C ALA A 202 15.11 -8.46 2.49
N LYS A 203 16.00 -9.32 3.03
CA LYS A 203 17.07 -8.93 3.98
C LYS A 203 17.81 -7.65 3.59
N PRO A 204 18.21 -7.43 2.32
CA PRO A 204 18.87 -6.20 1.91
C PRO A 204 18.06 -4.91 2.15
N TYR A 205 16.73 -5.02 2.27
CA TYR A 205 15.83 -3.88 2.48
C TYR A 205 15.58 -3.58 3.95
N TRP A 206 15.50 -4.59 4.83
CA TRP A 206 15.07 -4.35 6.20
C TRP A 206 16.19 -4.46 7.25
N LEU A 207 17.27 -5.18 6.97
CA LEU A 207 18.32 -5.39 7.96
C LEU A 207 19.07 -4.08 8.25
N GLY A 208 19.00 -3.63 9.51
CA GLY A 208 19.61 -2.36 9.93
C GLY A 208 18.90 -1.11 9.40
N GLN A 209 17.70 -1.26 8.82
CA GLN A 209 16.88 -0.17 8.32
C GLN A 209 15.69 0.08 9.25
N GLN A 210 15.18 1.30 9.26
CA GLN A 210 13.86 1.59 9.78
C GLN A 210 12.82 1.14 8.76
N VAL A 211 11.86 0.31 9.17
CA VAL A 211 10.80 -0.20 8.29
C VAL A 211 9.46 0.38 8.68
N ALA A 212 8.81 1.11 7.78
CA ALA A 212 7.42 1.52 7.92
C ALA A 212 6.51 0.52 7.19
N ILE A 213 5.65 -0.19 7.93
CA ILE A 213 4.69 -1.12 7.33
C ILE A 213 3.40 -0.35 7.07
N LEU A 214 3.03 -0.28 5.81
CA LEU A 214 1.88 0.44 5.31
C LEU A 214 0.93 -0.56 4.65
N ASP A 215 -0.32 -0.60 5.08
CA ASP A 215 -1.32 -1.39 4.36
C ASP A 215 -1.63 -0.68 3.03
N GLY A 216 -1.13 -1.24 1.92
CA GLY A 216 -1.31 -0.70 0.57
C GLY A 216 -2.76 -0.78 0.10
N VAL A 217 -3.57 -1.61 0.78
CA VAL A 217 -5.00 -1.78 0.58
C VAL A 217 -5.66 -2.02 1.94
N PRO A 218 -6.72 -1.28 2.30
CA PRO A 218 -7.43 -1.59 3.54
C PRO A 218 -8.21 -2.92 3.40
N GLN A 219 -7.80 -3.99 4.10
CA GLN A 219 -8.37 -5.36 4.02
C GLN A 219 -8.85 -5.87 5.39
N GLN A 220 -9.69 -6.92 5.40
CA GLN A 220 -10.33 -7.49 6.62
C GLN A 220 -9.36 -8.18 7.61
N ALA A 221 -8.20 -8.68 7.17
CA ALA A 221 -7.16 -9.22 8.05
C ALA A 221 -5.82 -8.55 7.70
N SER A 222 -5.16 -7.90 8.65
CA SER A 222 -3.96 -7.12 8.33
C SER A 222 -2.77 -8.06 8.15
N LEU A 223 -2.32 -8.20 6.89
CA LEU A 223 -1.00 -8.76 6.60
C LEU A 223 0.08 -7.97 7.35
N ALA A 224 -0.12 -6.66 7.56
CA ALA A 224 0.78 -5.82 8.33
C ALA A 224 1.09 -6.38 9.73
N GLY A 225 0.12 -6.97 10.44
CA GLY A 225 0.36 -7.60 11.73
C GLY A 225 1.36 -8.76 11.64
N LEU A 226 1.17 -9.64 10.66
CA LEU A 226 2.05 -10.79 10.44
C LEU A 226 3.48 -10.37 10.08
N TYR A 227 3.64 -9.39 9.18
CA TYR A 227 4.96 -8.83 8.84
C TYR A 227 5.60 -8.13 10.04
N ALA A 228 4.84 -7.37 10.83
CA ALA A 228 5.35 -6.67 12.00
C ALA A 228 5.86 -7.64 13.06
N GLN A 229 5.11 -8.70 13.34
CA GLN A 229 5.54 -9.76 14.24
C GLN A 229 6.82 -10.43 13.71
N GLY A 230 6.85 -10.81 12.44
CA GLY A 230 8.02 -11.43 11.80
C GLY A 230 9.28 -10.59 11.87
N LEU A 231 9.18 -9.29 11.56
CA LEU A 231 10.28 -8.34 11.64
C LEU A 231 10.71 -8.08 13.09
N SER A 232 9.76 -7.95 14.01
CA SER A 232 10.05 -7.74 15.43
C SER A 232 10.77 -8.93 16.07
N LEU A 233 10.44 -10.17 15.66
CA LEU A 233 11.16 -11.38 16.08
C LEU A 233 12.64 -11.37 15.65
N GLN A 234 13.00 -10.57 14.65
CA GLN A 234 14.38 -10.40 14.18
C GLN A 234 15.04 -9.12 14.74
N GLY A 235 14.38 -8.42 15.66
CA GLY A 235 14.88 -7.19 16.25
C GLY A 235 14.86 -5.97 15.31
N ALA A 236 14.10 -6.02 14.21
CA ALA A 236 13.97 -4.88 13.31
C ALA A 236 13.11 -3.76 13.94
N HIS A 237 13.45 -2.51 13.63
CA HIS A 237 12.68 -1.35 14.06
C HIS A 237 11.51 -1.11 13.12
N VAL A 238 10.30 -1.38 13.60
CA VAL A 238 9.07 -1.30 12.82
C VAL A 238 8.25 -0.08 13.25
N LEU A 239 7.83 0.73 12.28
CA LEU A 239 6.81 1.75 12.39
C LEU A 239 5.53 1.23 11.72
N GLN A 240 4.38 1.32 12.39
CA GLN A 240 3.08 0.97 11.82
C GLN A 240 2.15 2.18 11.87
N PRO A 241 2.19 3.08 10.87
CA PRO A 241 1.25 4.19 10.78
C PRO A 241 -0.18 3.66 10.58
N ASP A 242 -1.17 4.43 11.05
CA ASP A 242 -2.57 4.13 10.77
C ASP A 242 -2.83 4.19 9.25
N ALA A 243 -3.35 3.10 8.69
CA ALA A 243 -3.50 2.94 7.25
C ALA A 243 -4.45 3.99 6.65
N GLN A 244 -5.57 4.26 7.32
CA GLN A 244 -6.57 5.21 6.83
C GLN A 244 -6.04 6.64 6.93
N ALA A 245 -5.47 7.02 8.07
CA ALA A 245 -4.89 8.34 8.26
C ALA A 245 -3.72 8.59 7.30
N GLY A 246 -2.87 7.57 7.07
CA GLY A 246 -1.79 7.62 6.09
C GLY A 246 -2.30 7.85 4.67
N PHE A 247 -3.31 7.08 4.24
CA PHE A 247 -3.95 7.28 2.95
C PHE A 247 -4.52 8.70 2.79
N VAL A 248 -5.34 9.14 3.76
CA VAL A 248 -5.99 10.46 3.73
C VAL A 248 -4.94 11.58 3.71
N ALA A 249 -3.89 11.49 4.53
CA ALA A 249 -2.82 12.47 4.57
C ALA A 249 -2.07 12.58 3.24
N GLY A 250 -1.80 11.43 2.59
CA GLY A 250 -1.14 11.40 1.28
C GLY A 250 -2.00 12.02 0.17
N MET A 251 -3.30 11.68 0.15
CA MET A 251 -4.25 12.26 -0.81
C MET A 251 -4.44 13.76 -0.58
N TYR A 252 -4.52 14.21 0.67
CA TYR A 252 -4.63 15.63 1.00
C TYR A 252 -3.36 16.43 0.61
N ALA A 253 -2.17 15.86 0.79
CA ALA A 253 -0.94 16.50 0.33
C ALA A 253 -0.96 16.75 -1.19
N ALA A 254 -1.52 15.81 -1.96
CA ALA A 254 -1.72 15.97 -3.40
C ALA A 254 -2.81 16.99 -3.74
N TRP A 255 -3.93 16.97 -3.01
CA TRP A 255 -5.02 17.96 -3.15
C TRP A 255 -4.50 19.39 -2.98
N LYS A 256 -3.76 19.67 -1.91
CA LYS A 256 -3.17 20.99 -1.64
C LYS A 256 -2.26 21.45 -2.78
N ALA A 257 -1.51 20.53 -3.39
CA ALA A 257 -0.62 20.84 -4.51
C ALA A 257 -1.37 21.07 -5.84
N LEU A 258 -2.63 20.63 -5.95
CA LEU A 258 -3.52 20.89 -7.08
C LEU A 258 -4.24 22.24 -6.90
N ASP A 259 -4.85 22.47 -5.73
CA ASP A 259 -5.59 23.69 -5.39
C ASP A 259 -4.69 24.95 -5.42
N GLY A 260 -3.43 24.81 -4.99
CA GLY A 260 -2.42 25.87 -5.10
C GLY A 260 -2.00 26.22 -6.54
N ARG A 261 -2.37 25.41 -7.55
CA ARG A 261 -2.11 25.72 -8.98
C ARG A 261 -3.29 26.44 -9.63
N ASP A 262 -4.52 26.19 -9.18
CA ASP A 262 -5.73 26.81 -9.72
C ASP A 262 -5.96 28.24 -9.17
N THR A 263 -5.25 28.64 -8.11
CA THR A 263 -5.25 30.01 -7.54
C THR A 263 -4.25 30.96 -8.21
N ILE A 264 -3.51 30.51 -9.23
CA ILE A 264 -2.55 31.32 -10.01
C ILE A 264 -3.06 31.45 -11.44
N PHE A 265 -4.25 32.04 -11.63
CA PHE A 265 -4.71 32.59 -12.90
C PHE A 265 -5.56 33.83 -12.66
#